data_AF-A0A355BGF9-F1
#
_entry.id   AF-A0A355BGF9-F1
#
_cell.length_a   1.000
_cell.length_b   1.000
_cell.length_c   1.000
_cell.angle_alpha   90.00
_cell.angle_beta   90.00
_cell.angle_gamma   90.00
#
_symmetry.space_group_name_H-M   'P 1'
#
loop_
_entity.id
_entity.type
_entity.pdbx_description
1 polymer ?
#
loop_
_entity_poly.entity_id
_entity_poly.type
_entity_poly.pdbx_seq_one_letter_code
_entity_poly.pdbx_strand_id
1 'polypeptide(L)'
;MRPEIVTKMEVNLDSLLYNYQEIKRHVGKAEVVPVLKNGAYGHGAVPLAKSLQEAGCNHMAVAMVDEGIQLRRAGITAELLVLGVVLPQQLATMVEYELT
;
A
#
# COMPACT_ATOMS: atom_id res chain seq x y z
N MET A 1 -4.70 -31.25 10.27
CA MET A 1 -3.98 -31.11 8.99
C MET A 1 -4.75 -30.10 8.16
N ARG A 2 -4.17 -28.96 7.76
CA ARG A 2 -4.88 -28.04 6.85
C ARG A 2 -4.92 -28.71 5.46
N PRO A 3 -6.06 -28.69 4.76
CA PRO A 3 -6.15 -29.27 3.42
C PRO A 3 -5.18 -28.54 2.48
N GLU A 4 -4.55 -29.31 1.60
CA GLU A 4 -3.67 -28.76 0.57
C GLU A 4 -4.55 -28.02 -0.45
N ILE A 5 -4.57 -26.68 -0.36
CA ILE A 5 -5.32 -25.85 -1.30
C ILE A 5 -4.49 -25.75 -2.58
N VAL A 6 -4.94 -26.42 -3.64
CA VAL A 6 -4.23 -26.48 -4.93
C VAL A 6 -4.39 -25.21 -5.78
N THR A 7 -5.46 -24.44 -5.55
CA THR A 7 -5.71 -23.17 -6.24
C THR A 7 -4.88 -22.06 -5.61
N LYS A 8 -4.00 -21.44 -6.38
CA LYS A 8 -3.12 -20.35 -5.94
C LYS A 8 -3.15 -19.16 -6.89
N MET A 9 -2.79 -18.01 -6.37
CA MET A 9 -2.52 -16.79 -7.13
C MET A 9 -1.06 -16.40 -6.91
N GLU A 10 -0.32 -16.20 -8.00
CA GLU A 10 1.07 -15.76 -7.97
C GLU A 10 1.14 -14.29 -8.36
N VAL A 11 1.86 -13.51 -7.56
CA VAL A 11 2.05 -12.08 -7.77
C VAL A 11 3.53 -11.82 -7.95
N ASN A 12 3.89 -11.25 -9.10
CA ASN A 12 5.28 -10.91 -9.41
C ASN A 12 5.61 -9.48 -8.95
N LEU A 13 6.46 -9.36 -7.94
CA LEU A 13 6.90 -8.07 -7.38
C LEU A 13 7.91 -7.34 -8.28
N ASP A 14 8.66 -8.06 -9.11
CA ASP A 14 9.55 -7.43 -10.10
C ASP A 14 8.72 -6.68 -11.15
N SER A 15 7.59 -7.25 -11.57
CA SER A 15 6.65 -6.56 -12.48
C SER A 15 6.06 -5.29 -11.85
N LEU A 16 5.75 -5.33 -10.55
CA LEU A 16 5.31 -4.13 -9.82
C LEU A 16 6.38 -3.04 -9.86
N LEU A 17 7.62 -3.38 -9.50
CA LEU A 17 8.72 -2.43 -9.42
C LEU A 17 9.09 -1.86 -10.80
N TYR A 18 9.11 -2.70 -11.83
CA TYR A 18 9.29 -2.26 -13.21
C TYR A 18 8.23 -1.22 -13.60
N ASN A 19 6.95 -1.51 -13.37
CA ASN A 19 5.85 -0.59 -13.70
C ASN A 19 5.96 0.73 -12.93
N TYR A 20 6.27 0.67 -11.62
CA TYR A 20 6.47 1.85 -10.79
C TYR A 20 7.62 2.74 -11.33
N GLN A 21 8.75 2.13 -11.68
CA GLN A 21 9.91 2.84 -12.24
C GLN A 21 9.60 3.47 -13.59
N GLU A 22 8.87 2.77 -14.46
CA GLU A 22 8.47 3.31 -15.77
C GLU A 22 7.54 4.50 -15.65
N ILE A 23 6.56 4.46 -14.73
CA ILE A 23 5.70 5.61 -14.44
C ILE A 23 6.55 6.77 -13.91
N LYS A 24 7.43 6.51 -12.94
CA LYS A 24 8.33 7.54 -12.37
C LYS A 24 9.20 8.19 -13.45
N ARG A 25 9.75 7.39 -14.38
CA ARG A 25 10.53 7.87 -15.52
C ARG A 25 9.69 8.74 -16.46
N HIS A 26 8.44 8.37 -16.70
CA HIS A 26 7.54 9.09 -17.59
C HIS A 26 7.10 10.45 -17.01
N VAL A 27 6.75 10.50 -15.72
CA VAL A 27 6.26 11.73 -15.08
C VAL A 27 7.37 12.69 -14.65
N GLY A 28 8.63 12.25 -14.67
CA GLY A 28 9.80 13.07 -14.38
C GLY A 28 9.92 13.46 -12.91
N LYS A 29 9.69 14.75 -12.60
CA LYS A 29 9.83 15.30 -11.23
C LYS A 29 8.57 15.13 -10.38
N ALA A 30 7.43 14.80 -11.00
CA ALA A 30 6.20 14.60 -10.25
C ALA A 30 6.30 13.36 -9.36
N GLU A 31 5.67 13.41 -8.20
CA GLU A 31 5.57 12.25 -7.33
C GLU A 31 4.56 11.24 -7.86
N VAL A 32 4.85 9.97 -7.63
CA VAL A 32 3.97 8.85 -7.95
C VAL A 32 3.47 8.28 -6.63
N VAL A 33 2.15 8.22 -6.47
CA VAL A 33 1.50 7.68 -5.27
C VAL A 33 0.77 6.37 -5.65
N PRO A 34 1.38 5.20 -5.41
CA PRO A 34 0.70 3.93 -5.60
C PRO A 34 -0.49 3.79 -4.65
N VAL A 35 -1.65 3.46 -5.23
CA VAL A 35 -2.88 3.24 -4.45
C VAL A 35 -3.00 1.75 -4.15
N LEU A 36 -2.93 1.36 -2.87
CA LEU A 36 -2.94 -0.02 -2.37
C LEU A 36 -4.28 -0.43 -1.75
N LYS A 37 -5.38 0.24 -2.13
CA LYS A 37 -6.73 -0.08 -1.68
C LYS A 37 -7.17 -1.50 -2.02
N ASN A 38 -8.12 -2.02 -1.26
CA ASN A 38 -8.69 -3.36 -1.37
C ASN A 38 -7.59 -4.45 -1.40
N GLY A 39 -6.65 -4.38 -0.45
CA GLY A 39 -5.52 -5.29 -0.40
C GLY A 39 -4.61 -5.21 -1.63
N ALA A 40 -4.34 -3.99 -2.11
CA ALA A 40 -3.66 -3.72 -3.38
C ALA A 40 -4.32 -4.41 -4.58
N TYR A 41 -5.61 -4.13 -4.77
CA TYR A 41 -6.42 -4.71 -5.84
C TYR A 41 -6.41 -6.26 -5.81
N GLY A 42 -6.37 -6.85 -4.62
CA GLY A 42 -6.31 -8.30 -4.42
C GLY A 42 -4.92 -8.93 -4.52
N HIS A 43 -3.86 -8.17 -4.81
CA HIS A 43 -2.50 -8.71 -4.97
C HIS A 43 -1.74 -8.87 -3.63
N GLY A 44 -2.28 -8.33 -2.54
CA GLY A 44 -1.68 -8.35 -1.21
C GLY A 44 -0.95 -7.04 -0.89
N ALA A 45 -1.57 -6.19 -0.08
CA ALA A 45 -1.05 -4.84 0.17
C ALA A 45 0.31 -4.83 0.89
N VAL A 46 0.51 -5.68 1.90
CA VAL A 46 1.75 -5.70 2.71
C VAL A 46 3.01 -6.01 1.88
N PRO A 47 3.10 -7.12 1.13
CA PRO A 47 4.30 -7.39 0.33
C PRO A 47 4.55 -6.30 -0.72
N LEU A 48 3.50 -5.79 -1.38
CA LEU A 48 3.61 -4.73 -2.37
C LEU A 48 4.11 -3.42 -1.75
N ALA A 49 3.55 -3.01 -0.61
CA ALA A 49 3.98 -1.81 0.10
C ALA A 49 5.45 -1.88 0.53
N LYS A 50 5.90 -3.04 1.03
CA LYS A 50 7.30 -3.25 1.41
C LYS A 50 8.24 -3.10 0.22
N SER A 51 7.93 -3.76 -0.90
CA SER A 51 8.75 -3.64 -2.12
C SER A 51 8.80 -2.20 -2.64
N LEU A 52 7.67 -1.50 -2.64
CA LEU A 52 7.62 -0.09 -3.06
C LEU A 52 8.45 0.81 -2.13
N GLN A 53 8.35 0.61 -0.81
CA GLN A 53 9.15 1.36 0.17
C GLN A 53 10.65 1.10 -0.01
N GLU A 54 11.06 -0.16 -0.19
CA GLU A 54 12.45 -0.54 -0.47
C GLU A 54 12.97 0.08 -1.77
N ALA A 55 12.08 0.27 -2.76
CA ALA A 55 12.38 0.99 -4.00
C ALA A 55 12.36 2.53 -3.86
N GLY A 56 12.20 3.06 -2.65
CA GLY A 56 12.22 4.50 -2.35
C GLY A 56 10.90 5.23 -2.63
N CYS A 57 9.77 4.51 -2.66
CA CYS A 57 8.45 5.13 -2.73
C CYS A 57 8.04 5.68 -1.36
N ASN A 58 8.01 7.00 -1.23
CA ASN A 58 7.76 7.68 0.05
C ASN A 58 6.29 8.03 0.30
N HIS A 59 5.41 7.89 -0.70
CA HIS A 59 3.98 8.18 -0.60
C HIS A 59 3.17 7.02 -1.15
N MET A 60 2.16 6.57 -0.42
CA MET A 60 1.20 5.56 -0.86
C MET A 60 -0.20 5.94 -0.38
N ALA A 61 -1.23 5.33 -0.97
CA ALA A 61 -2.61 5.62 -0.59
C ALA A 61 -3.43 4.35 -0.38
N VAL A 62 -4.43 4.40 0.49
CA VAL A 62 -5.40 3.32 0.76
C VAL A 62 -6.81 3.89 0.73
N ALA A 63 -7.84 3.03 0.75
CA ALA A 63 -9.23 3.48 0.78
C ALA A 63 -9.75 3.68 2.21
N MET A 64 -9.29 2.88 3.18
CA MET A 64 -9.83 2.90 4.54
C MET A 64 -8.73 3.02 5.60
N VAL A 65 -9.09 3.58 6.76
CA VAL A 65 -8.21 3.71 7.93
C VAL A 65 -7.62 2.35 8.34
N ASP A 66 -8.44 1.29 8.34
CA ASP A 66 -7.99 -0.06 8.72
C ASP A 66 -6.91 -0.64 7.79
N GLU A 67 -6.94 -0.28 6.50
CA GLU A 67 -5.88 -0.65 5.55
C GLU A 67 -4.58 0.08 5.89
N GLY A 68 -4.67 1.36 6.26
CA GLY A 68 -3.52 2.15 6.71
C GLY A 68 -2.90 1.57 7.99
N ILE A 69 -3.73 1.22 8.98
CA ILE A 69 -3.31 0.55 10.21
C ILE A 69 -2.62 -0.77 9.90
N GLN A 70 -3.16 -1.57 8.97
CA GLN A 70 -2.54 -2.83 8.56
C GLN A 70 -1.12 -2.61 8.02
N LEU A 71 -0.93 -1.61 7.15
CA LEU A 71 0.38 -1.28 6.59
C LEU A 71 1.34 -0.75 7.66
N ARG A 72 0.88 0.12 8.56
CA ARG A 72 1.69 0.62 9.69
C ARG A 72 2.17 -0.52 10.58
N ARG A 73 1.28 -1.44 10.96
CA ARG A 73 1.64 -2.64 11.75
C ARG A 73 2.62 -3.56 11.02
N ALA A 74 2.66 -3.50 9.69
CA ALA A 74 3.62 -4.25 8.88
C ALA A 74 4.98 -3.54 8.71
N GLY A 75 5.16 -2.36 9.31
CA GLY A 75 6.42 -1.60 9.29
C GLY A 75 6.54 -0.63 8.11
N ILE A 76 5.44 -0.26 7.46
CA ILE A 76 5.46 0.77 6.42
C ILE A 76 5.56 2.14 7.10
N THR A 77 6.58 2.91 6.72
CA THR A 77 6.90 4.24 7.22
C THR A 77 6.69 5.34 6.18
N ALA A 78 6.43 4.98 4.92
CA ALA A 78 5.99 5.93 3.89
C ALA A 78 4.73 6.70 4.33
N GLU A 79 4.51 7.90 3.81
CA GLU A 79 3.27 8.64 4.03
C GLU A 79 2.09 7.83 3.46
N LEU A 80 1.00 7.71 4.24
CA LEU A 80 -0.16 6.90 3.90
C LEU A 80 -1.42 7.76 3.90
N LEU A 81 -1.88 8.10 2.69
CA LEU A 81 -3.11 8.85 2.47
C LEU A 81 -4.33 7.92 2.50
N VAL A 82 -5.32 8.23 3.33
CA VAL A 82 -6.65 7.60 3.30
C VAL A 82 -7.55 8.39 2.35
N LEU A 83 -7.86 7.81 1.19
CA LEU A 83 -8.67 8.46 0.15
C LEU A 83 -10.17 8.51 0.50
N GLY A 84 -10.63 7.58 1.35
CA GLY A 84 -12.03 7.44 1.71
C GLY A 84 -12.48 8.43 2.77
N VAL A 85 -13.78 8.37 3.09
CA VAL A 85 -14.35 9.18 4.17
C VAL A 85 -13.82 8.69 5.51
N VAL A 86 -13.28 9.61 6.31
CA VAL A 86 -12.88 9.39 7.69
C VAL A 86 -13.99 9.90 8.61
N LEU A 87 -14.50 9.04 9.49
CA LEU A 87 -15.52 9.41 10.47
C LEU A 87 -14.88 10.13 11.67
N PRO A 88 -15.61 11.03 12.38
CA PRO A 88 -15.06 11.75 13.54
C PRO A 88 -14.44 10.84 14.61
N GLN A 89 -15.00 9.64 14.81
CA GLN A 89 -14.51 8.66 15.77
C GLN A 89 -13.15 8.05 15.38
N GLN A 90 -12.76 8.15 14.10
CA GLN A 90 -11.49 7.60 13.59
C GLN A 90 -10.35 8.63 13.64
N LEU A 91 -10.62 9.90 13.97
CA LEU A 91 -9.60 10.96 13.97
C LEU A 91 -8.45 10.67 14.93
N ALA A 92 -8.74 10.18 16.14
CA ALA A 92 -7.71 9.79 17.09
C ALA A 92 -6.82 8.67 16.54
N THR A 93 -7.42 7.71 15.83
CA THR A 93 -6.70 6.61 15.19
C THR A 93 -5.85 7.06 14.01
N MET A 94 -6.34 8.01 13.20
CA MET A 94 -5.54 8.62 12.13
C MET A 94 -4.26 9.26 12.70
N VAL A 95 -4.37 9.98 13.82
CA VAL A 95 -3.21 10.59 14.50
C VAL A 95 -2.29 9.53 15.11
N GLU A 96 -2.84 8.55 15.83
CA GLU A 96 -2.07 7.47 16.47
C GLU A 96 -1.19 6.70 15.47
N TYR A 97 -1.73 6.45 14.27
CA TYR A 97 -1.05 5.68 13.22
C TYR A 97 -0.39 6.56 12.15
N GLU A 98 -0.30 7.88 12.36
CA GLU A 98 0.32 8.82 11.42
C GLU A 98 -0.21 8.65 9.98
N LEU A 99 -1.53 8.62 9.85
CA LEU A 99 -2.24 8.55 8.57
C LEU A 99 -2.66 9.95 8.13
N THR A 100 -2.64 10.18 6.82
CA THR A 100 -2.99 11.46 6.19
C THR A 100 -4.40 11.40 5.59
#